data_AF-A0A2Z4J2Y1-F1
#
_entry.id   AF-A0A2Z4J2Y1-F1
#
_cell.length_a   1.000
_cell.length_b   1.000
_cell.length_c   1.000
_cell.angle_alpha   90.00
_cell.angle_beta   90.00
_cell.angle_gamma   90.00
#
_symmetry.space_group_name_H-M   'P 1'
#
loop_
_entity.id
_entity.type
_entity.pdbx_description
1 polymer ?
#
loop_
_entity_poly.entity_id
_entity_poly.type
_entity_poly.pdbx_seq_one_letter_code
_entity_poly.pdbx_strand_id
1 'polypeptide(L)' 'MTYYCHTCGSDQPHRQPRDDRERDVIRELAQKQKPNAFVDDYWICVSAERDCRNIRYAWSTKPFEAPHKMPEPEE' A
#
# COMPACT_ATOMS: atom_id res chain seq x y z
N MET A 1 -0.78 -12.34 -0.80
CA MET A 1 -2.07 -12.59 -1.47
C MET A 1 -2.11 -11.76 -2.74
N THR A 2 -2.74 -12.24 -3.82
CA THR A 2 -2.76 -11.51 -5.10
C THR A 2 -4.02 -10.65 -5.19
N TYR A 3 -3.86 -9.39 -5.57
CA TYR A 3 -4.97 -8.45 -5.76
C TYR A 3 -4.70 -7.52 -6.94
N TYR A 4 -5.76 -6.99 -7.52
CA TYR A 4 -5.65 -5.98 -8.57
C TYR A 4 -4.92 -4.73 -8.05
N CYS A 5 -3.81 -4.38 -8.71
CA CYS A 5 -3.07 -3.16 -8.47
C CYS A 5 -3.38 -2.16 -9.58
N HIS A 6 -3.97 -1.02 -9.23
CA HIS A 6 -4.30 0.02 -10.20
C HIS A 6 -3.07 0.53 -10.96
N THR A 7 -1.94 0.73 -10.26
CA THR A 7 -0.69 1.20 -10.84
C THR A 7 -0.06 0.20 -11.81
N CYS A 8 -0.18 -1.11 -11.52
CA CYS A 8 0.31 -2.14 -12.45
C CYS A 8 -0.68 -2.46 -13.57
N GLY A 9 -1.97 -2.16 -13.37
CA GLY A 9 -3.04 -2.49 -14.30
C GLY A 9 -3.38 -3.99 -14.32
N SER A 10 -2.94 -4.76 -13.33
CA SER A 10 -3.13 -6.22 -13.26
C SER A 10 -3.11 -6.73 -11.82
N ASP A 11 -3.48 -8.01 -11.65
CA ASP A 11 -3.37 -8.72 -10.38
C ASP A 11 -1.91 -8.94 -10.00
N GLN A 12 -1.53 -8.45 -8.82
CA GLN A 12 -0.15 -8.45 -8.34
C GLN A 12 -0.07 -8.98 -6.91
N PRO A 13 1.08 -9.58 -6.51
CA PRO A 13 1.29 -9.95 -5.12
C PRO A 13 1.32 -8.70 -4.24
N HIS A 14 0.59 -8.76 -3.13
CA HIS A 14 0.64 -7.76 -2.07
C HIS A 14 0.95 -8.38 -0.72
N ARG A 15 1.51 -7.56 0.16
CA ARG A 15 1.82 -7.87 1.54
C ARG A 15 1.30 -6.80 2.49
N GLN A 16 1.22 -7.15 3.76
CA GLN A 16 1.07 -6.18 4.84
C GLN A 16 2.39 -5.43 5.10
N PRO A 17 2.33 -4.26 5.77
CA PRO A 17 3.51 -3.57 6.26
C PRO A 17 4.30 -4.46 7.23
N ARG A 18 5.64 -4.35 7.18
CA ARG A 18 6.57 -5.24 7.89
C ARG A 18 7.19 -4.62 9.13
N ASP A 19 7.35 -3.30 9.13
CA ASP A 19 8.05 -2.56 10.17
C ASP A 19 7.29 -1.29 10.57
N ASP A 20 7.75 -0.64 11.65
CA ASP A 20 7.08 0.54 12.19
C ASP A 20 7.19 1.75 11.27
N ARG A 21 8.24 1.86 10.46
CA ARG A 21 8.39 2.93 9.46
C ARG A 21 7.31 2.85 8.39
N GLU A 22 7.06 1.65 7.87
CA GLU A 22 5.99 1.42 6.91
C GLU A 22 4.62 1.67 7.50
N ARG A 23 4.43 1.25 8.76
CA ARG A 23 3.18 1.50 9.50
C ARG A 23 2.95 2.98 9.73
N ASP A 24 3.98 3.76 10.02
CA ASP A 24 3.88 5.20 10.22
C ASP A 24 3.47 5.95 8.94
N VAL A 25 4.04 5.56 7.78
CA VAL A 25 3.60 6.07 6.47
C VAL A 25 2.12 5.78 6.25
N ILE A 26 1.69 4.55 6.52
CA ILE A 26 0.28 4.17 6.38
C ILE A 26 -0.60 4.93 7.37
N ARG A 27 -0.18 5.15 8.62
CA ARG A 27 -0.92 5.95 9.61
C ARG A 27 -1.13 7.38 9.14
N GLU A 28 -0.10 8.01 8.58
CA GLU A 28 -0.20 9.37 8.06
C GLU A 28 -1.21 9.44 6.89
N LEU A 29 -1.16 8.46 5.97
CA LEU A 29 -2.11 8.36 4.86
C LEU A 29 -3.53 8.04 5.34
N ALA A 30 -3.67 7.15 6.32
CA ALA A 30 -4.94 6.77 6.93
C ALA A 30 -5.59 7.97 7.60
N GLN A 31 -4.86 8.76 8.39
CA GLN A 31 -5.41 9.97 9.02
C GLN A 31 -5.99 10.95 7.99
N LYS A 32 -5.38 11.07 6.80
CA LYS A 32 -5.84 11.98 5.75
C LYS A 32 -7.11 11.49 5.03
N GLN A 33 -7.30 10.18 4.86
CA GLN A 33 -8.41 9.64 4.02
C GLN A 33 -9.42 8.77 4.77
N LYS A 34 -8.98 8.04 5.80
CA LYS A 34 -9.79 7.13 6.63
C LYS A 34 -9.25 7.11 8.08
N PRO A 35 -9.60 8.10 8.92
CA PRO A 35 -9.03 8.26 10.25
C PRO A 35 -9.30 7.09 11.21
N ASN A 36 -10.28 6.23 10.91
CA ASN A 36 -10.63 5.05 11.70
C ASN A 36 -10.11 3.72 11.10
N ALA A 37 -9.29 3.76 10.06
CA ALA A 37 -8.77 2.56 9.42
C ALA A 37 -7.62 1.95 10.22
N PHE A 38 -7.61 0.62 10.34
CA PHE A 38 -6.47 -0.10 10.93
C PHE A 38 -5.34 -0.21 9.92
N VAL A 39 -4.10 -0.07 10.38
CA VAL A 39 -2.90 -0.19 9.52
C VAL A 39 -2.82 -1.55 8.83
N ASP A 40 -3.30 -2.60 9.50
CA ASP A 40 -3.27 -3.98 8.98
C ASP A 40 -4.29 -4.24 7.85
N ASP A 41 -5.22 -3.31 7.61
CA ASP A 41 -6.13 -3.33 6.46
C ASP A 41 -5.44 -2.82 5.19
N TYR A 42 -4.21 -2.30 5.28
CA TYR A 42 -3.47 -1.77 4.16
C TYR A 42 -2.53 -2.83 3.58
N TRP A 43 -2.46 -2.81 2.24
CA TRP A 43 -1.68 -3.76 1.48
C TRP A 43 -0.75 -3.02 0.51
N ILE A 44 0.50 -3.46 0.46
CA ILE A 44 1.57 -2.88 -0.35
C ILE A 44 1.84 -3.83 -1.52
N CYS A 45 1.76 -3.31 -2.75
CA CYS A 45 2.11 -4.05 -3.96
C CYS A 45 3.62 -4.36 -3.97
N VAL A 46 3.97 -5.63 -4.17
CA VAL A 46 5.37 -6.10 -4.23
C VAL A 46 5.71 -6.70 -5.59
N SER A 47 5.09 -6.18 -6.66
CA SER A 47 5.47 -6.51 -8.03
C SER A 47 6.94 -6.22 -8.25
N ALA A 48 7.77 -7.26 -8.31
CA ALA A 48 9.22 -7.15 -8.49
C ALA A 48 9.57 -6.58 -9.87
N GLU A 49 8.77 -6.90 -10.88
CA GLU A 49 8.99 -6.45 -12.26
C GLU A 49 8.86 -4.94 -12.43
N ARG A 50 8.04 -4.28 -11.59
CA ARG A 50 7.76 -2.85 -11.70
C ARG A 50 8.19 -2.03 -10.49
N ASP A 51 8.71 -2.68 -9.46
CA ASP A 51 9.03 -2.06 -8.16
C ASP A 51 7.90 -1.10 -7.71
N CYS A 52 6.66 -1.62 -7.72
CA CYS A 52 5.48 -0.76 -7.71
C CYS A 52 5.25 -0.05 -6.37
N ARG A 53 5.29 -0.78 -5.24
CA ARG A 53 5.14 -0.25 -3.88
C ARG A 53 3.88 0.60 -3.65
N ASN A 54 2.87 0.47 -4.50
CA ASN A 54 1.60 1.15 -4.34
C ASN A 54 0.86 0.60 -3.12
N ILE A 55 0.31 1.50 -2.32
CA ILE A 55 -0.47 1.17 -1.13
C ILE A 55 -1.94 1.14 -1.54
N ARG A 56 -2.69 0.15 -1.05
CA ARG A 56 -4.15 0.09 -1.16
C ARG A 56 -4.78 -0.18 0.19
N TYR A 57 -6.05 0.19 0.33
CA TYR A 57 -6.85 -0.08 1.51
C TYR A 57 -7.85 -1.22 1.24
N ALA A 58 -7.72 -2.32 1.99
CA ALA A 58 -8.61 -3.49 1.97
C ALA A 58 -8.97 -3.94 0.54
N TRP A 59 -10.26 -4.06 0.23
CA TRP A 59 -10.77 -4.44 -1.09
C TRP A 59 -10.90 -3.28 -2.08
N SER A 60 -10.55 -2.05 -1.68
CA SER A 60 -10.57 -0.91 -2.59
C SER A 60 -9.55 -1.10 -3.71
N THR A 61 -9.99 -0.97 -4.95
CA THR A 61 -9.13 -0.93 -6.13
C THR A 61 -8.69 0.50 -6.46
N LYS A 62 -9.36 1.51 -5.89
CA LYS A 62 -8.97 2.90 -6.07
C LYS A 62 -7.72 3.20 -5.26
N PRO A 63 -6.66 3.77 -5.88
CA PRO A 63 -5.49 4.25 -5.17
C PRO A 63 -5.83 5.45 -4.28
N PHE A 64 -4.94 5.79 -3.35
CA PHE A 64 -5.01 7.02 -2.57
C PHE A 64 -5.07 8.24 -3.51
N GLU A 65 -5.83 9.29 -3.11
CA GLU A 65 -5.73 10.59 -3.79
C GLU A 65 -4.30 11.11 -3.68
N ALA A 66 -3.68 11.32 -4.86
CA ALA A 66 -2.25 11.24 -5.14
C ALA A 66 -1.64 9.83 -4.90
N PRO A 67 -1.11 9.16 -5.95
CA PRO A 67 -0.41 7.89 -5.78
C PRO A 67 0.78 8.06 -4.82
N HIS A 68 0.71 7.42 -3.65
CA HIS A 68 1.80 7.41 -2.69
C HIS A 68 2.57 6.09 -2.81
N LYS A 69 3.86 6.19 -3.16
CA LYS A 69 4.77 5.05 -3.22
C LYS A 69 5.37 4.85 -1.83
N MET A 70 5.40 3.61 -1.34
CA MET A 70 6.16 3.32 -0.12
C MET A 70 7.64 3.68 -0.34
N PRO A 71 8.32 4.22 0.70
CA PRO A 71 9.76 4.46 0.65
C PRO A 71 10.54 3.16 0.40
N GLU A 72 11.81 3.29 0.03
CA GLU A 72 12.72 2.12 0.01
C GLU A 72 12.81 1.50 1.42
N PRO A 73 13.01 0.18 1.53
CA PRO A 73 13.43 -0.45 2.77
C PRO A 73 14.74 0.17 3.29
N GLU A 74 14.93 0.20 4.62
CA GLU A 74 16.26 0.42 5.19
C GLU A 74 17.07 -0.87 5.04
N GLU A 75 18.30 -0.74 4.53
CA GLU A 75 19.24 -1.85 4.36
C GLU A 75 19.67 -2.46 5.71
#